data_AF-A0A6G1S6Z3-F1
#
_entry.id   AF-A0A6G1S6Z3-F1
#
_cell.length_a   1.000
_cell.length_b   1.000
_cell.length_c   1.000
_cell.angle_alpha   90.00
_cell.angle_beta   90.00
_cell.angle_gamma   90.00
#
_symmetry.space_group_name_H-M   'P 1'
#
loop_
_entity.id
_entity.type
_entity.pdbx_description
1 polymer ?
#
loop_
_entity_poly.entity_id
_entity_poly.type
_entity_poly.pdbx_seq_one_letter_code
_entity_poly.pdbx_strand_id
1 'polypeptide(L)'
;LKAGADAVIDVSKGTVDDHIAQVKGILNGDLPRVTLDCTGFESSMRLAINATRTGGIIVLVGMGSHEMNLPIADALCREVTFKGVFRYRHCYPTAISMVA
;
A
#
# COMPACT_ATOMS: atom_id res chain seq x y z
N LEU A 1 18.62 4.14 1.48
CA LEU A 1 17.77 5.00 0.62
C LEU A 1 17.73 6.41 1.20
N LYS A 2 17.79 7.47 0.38
CA LYS A 2 17.97 8.86 0.88
C LYS A 2 16.83 9.38 1.77
N ALA A 3 15.62 8.81 1.66
CA ALA A 3 14.43 9.22 2.40
C ALA A 3 14.08 8.31 3.60
N GLY A 4 15.00 7.43 4.04
CA GLY A 4 14.82 6.64 5.25
C GLY A 4 14.06 5.32 5.11
N ALA A 5 13.80 4.85 3.89
CA ALA A 5 13.22 3.52 3.69
C ALA A 5 14.20 2.40 4.07
N ASP A 6 13.72 1.42 4.84
CA ASP A 6 14.50 0.25 5.31
C ASP A 6 14.78 -0.75 4.19
N ALA A 7 13.85 -0.90 3.25
CA ALA A 7 13.96 -1.82 2.12
C ALA A 7 13.24 -1.29 0.87
N VAL A 8 13.64 -1.78 -0.30
CA VAL A 8 13.01 -1.50 -1.60
C VAL A 8 12.89 -2.79 -2.39
N ILE A 9 11.72 -2.96 -3.02
CA ILE A 9 11.42 -4.06 -3.93
C ILE A 9 11.20 -3.48 -5.32
N ASP A 10 11.87 -4.03 -6.32
CA ASP A 10 11.57 -3.77 -7.73
C ASP A 10 10.39 -4.64 -8.16
N VAL A 11 9.22 -4.01 -8.34
CA VAL A 11 7.97 -4.67 -8.75
C VAL A 11 7.81 -4.76 -10.28
N SER A 12 8.81 -4.35 -11.06
CA SER A 12 8.76 -4.44 -12.53
C SER A 12 9.04 -5.85 -13.07
N LYS A 13 9.54 -6.75 -12.22
CA LYS A 13 9.95 -8.11 -12.59
C LYS A 13 9.46 -9.10 -11.54
N GLY A 14 8.99 -10.27 -11.99
CA GLY A 14 8.49 -11.31 -11.09
C GLY A 14 6.97 -11.29 -10.97
N THR A 15 6.46 -12.18 -10.14
CA THR A 15 5.02 -12.37 -9.93
C THR A 15 4.56 -11.67 -8.64
N VAL A 16 3.24 -11.53 -8.49
CA VAL A 16 2.64 -11.00 -7.26
C VAL A 16 3.06 -11.82 -6.04
N ASP A 17 3.12 -13.14 -6.16
CA ASP A 17 3.52 -14.02 -5.05
C ASP A 17 4.99 -13.84 -4.67
N ASP A 18 5.87 -13.63 -5.65
CA ASP A 18 7.29 -13.33 -5.41
C ASP A 18 7.43 -12.02 -4.60
N HIS A 19 6.66 -11.00 -4.96
CA HIS A 19 6.68 -9.72 -4.25
C HIS A 19 6.14 -9.85 -2.83
N ILE A 20 5.08 -10.62 -2.62
CA ILE A 20 4.53 -10.88 -1.28
C ILE A 20 5.55 -11.64 -0.43
N ALA A 21 6.24 -12.63 -1.00
CA ALA A 21 7.30 -13.36 -0.31
C ALA A 21 8.45 -12.43 0.11
N GLN A 22 8.86 -11.50 -0.76
CA GLN A 22 9.88 -10.49 -0.43
C GLN A 22 9.41 -9.55 0.69
N VAL A 23 8.15 -9.09 0.63
CA VAL A 23 7.55 -8.26 1.70
C VAL A 23 7.57 -9.00 3.04
N LYS A 24 7.15 -10.27 3.05
CA LYS A 24 7.22 -11.11 4.27
C LYS A 24 8.65 -11.28 4.77
N GLY A 25 9.61 -11.49 3.88
CA GLY A 25 11.03 -11.59 4.25
C GLY A 25 11.54 -10.33 4.96
N ILE A 26 11.15 -9.15 4.47
CA ILE A 26 11.51 -7.86 5.07
C ILE A 26 10.81 -7.65 6.42
N LEU A 27 9.56 -8.12 6.55
CA LEU A 27 8.72 -7.92 7.73
C LEU A 27 8.71 -9.12 8.68
N ASN A 28 9.80 -9.90 8.72
CA ASN A 28 9.98 -11.04 9.64
C ASN A 28 8.82 -12.05 9.63
N GLY A 29 8.29 -12.33 8.44
CA GLY A 29 7.19 -13.26 8.20
C GLY A 29 5.79 -12.66 8.27
N ASP A 30 5.65 -11.40 8.72
CA ASP A 30 4.37 -10.69 8.73
C ASP A 30 4.13 -9.90 7.43
N LEU A 31 2.96 -9.30 7.32
CA LEU A 31 2.55 -8.42 6.23
C LEU A 31 2.31 -6.99 6.75
N PRO A 32 2.37 -5.95 5.90
CA PRO A 32 2.15 -4.58 6.30
C PRO A 32 0.77 -4.40 6.93
N ARG A 33 0.74 -3.70 8.05
CA ARG A 33 -0.51 -3.22 8.67
C ARG A 33 -1.21 -2.17 7.82
N VAL A 34 -0.41 -1.32 7.17
CA VAL A 34 -0.88 -0.22 6.34
C VAL A 34 -0.11 -0.27 5.02
N THR A 35 -0.85 -0.24 3.93
CA THR A 35 -0.30 -0.14 2.58
C THR A 35 -0.78 1.17 1.96
N LEU A 36 0.14 1.97 1.42
CA LEU A 36 -0.17 3.21 0.71
C LEU A 36 0.01 2.94 -0.78
N ASP A 37 -1.08 2.91 -1.55
CA ASP A 37 -0.95 2.92 -3.00
C ASP A 37 -0.81 4.37 -3.47
N CYS A 38 0.38 4.67 -3.95
CA CYS A 38 0.75 5.98 -4.50
C CYS A 38 0.84 5.97 -6.03
N THR A 39 0.44 4.87 -6.69
CA THR A 39 0.55 4.73 -8.15
C THR A 39 -0.78 4.87 -8.86
N GLY A 40 -1.86 4.34 -8.28
CA GLY A 40 -3.19 4.31 -8.90
C GLY A 40 -3.37 3.22 -9.96
N PHE A 41 -2.39 2.35 -10.21
CA PHE A 41 -2.53 1.28 -11.20
C PHE A 41 -3.23 0.06 -10.62
N GLU A 42 -4.12 -0.58 -11.40
CA GLU A 42 -4.85 -1.78 -10.99
C GLU A 42 -3.92 -2.90 -10.50
N SER A 43 -2.80 -3.15 -11.19
CA SER A 43 -1.82 -4.17 -10.79
C SER A 43 -1.24 -3.92 -9.40
N SER A 44 -0.91 -2.67 -9.09
CA SER A 44 -0.41 -2.27 -7.77
C SER A 44 -1.48 -2.45 -6.69
N MET A 45 -2.75 -2.19 -7.03
CA MET A 45 -3.87 -2.30 -6.11
C MET A 45 -4.17 -3.76 -5.77
N ARG A 46 -4.09 -4.65 -6.77
CA ARG A 46 -4.21 -6.10 -6.58
C ARG A 46 -3.07 -6.62 -5.70
N LEU A 47 -1.84 -6.17 -5.94
CA LEU A 47 -0.71 -6.46 -5.06
C LEU A 47 -0.97 -5.93 -3.64
N ALA A 48 -1.44 -4.71 -3.47
CA ALA A 48 -1.76 -4.11 -2.17
C ALA A 48 -2.80 -4.94 -1.40
N ILE A 49 -3.85 -5.43 -2.07
CA ILE A 49 -4.85 -6.32 -1.46
C ILE A 49 -4.19 -7.57 -0.90
N ASN A 50 -3.35 -8.24 -1.68
CA ASN A 50 -2.75 -9.51 -1.28
C ASN A 50 -1.57 -9.33 -0.31
N ALA A 51 -0.86 -8.21 -0.39
CA ALA A 51 0.25 -7.90 0.49
C ALA A 51 -0.21 -7.34 1.82
N THR A 52 -1.40 -6.74 1.96
CA THR A 52 -1.86 -6.19 3.24
C THR A 52 -2.33 -7.29 4.18
N ARG A 53 -1.92 -7.23 5.46
CA ARG A 53 -2.32 -8.24 6.46
C ARG A 53 -3.84 -8.23 6.72
N THR A 54 -4.35 -9.31 7.31
CA THR A 54 -5.74 -9.39 7.83
C THR A 54 -6.02 -8.27 8.84
N GLY A 55 -7.16 -7.60 8.70
CA GLY A 55 -7.54 -6.40 9.47
C GLY A 55 -6.70 -5.16 9.15
N GLY A 56 -5.91 -5.18 8.07
CA GLY A 56 -5.07 -4.08 7.64
C GLY A 56 -5.82 -2.98 6.88
N ILE A 57 -5.09 -1.94 6.52
CA ILE A 57 -5.64 -0.76 5.83
C ILE A 57 -4.88 -0.52 4.53
N ILE A 58 -5.61 -0.33 3.45
CA ILE A 58 -5.09 0.17 2.17
C ILE A 58 -5.54 1.63 2.02
N VAL A 59 -4.59 2.52 1.79
CA VAL A 59 -4.83 3.94 1.54
C VAL A 59 -4.62 4.23 0.06
N LEU A 60 -5.66 4.76 -0.58
CA LEU A 60 -5.67 5.12 -1.99
C LEU A 60 -5.22 6.59 -2.12
N VAL A 61 -3.99 6.79 -2.55
CA VAL A 61 -3.38 8.12 -2.76
C VAL A 61 -3.20 8.39 -4.25
N GLY A 62 -2.73 7.40 -5.00
CA GLY A 62 -2.58 7.47 -6.45
C GLY A 62 -3.95 7.57 -7.13
N MET A 63 -4.05 8.43 -8.15
CA MET A 63 -5.26 8.55 -8.95
C MET A 63 -5.10 7.74 -10.23
N GLY A 64 -5.89 6.67 -10.33
CA GLY A 64 -5.87 5.72 -11.42
C GLY A 64 -6.95 5.94 -12.48
N SER A 65 -7.32 4.84 -13.15
CA SER A 65 -8.51 4.77 -13.98
C SER A 65 -9.79 4.96 -13.15
N HIS A 66 -10.86 5.39 -13.81
CA HIS A 66 -12.18 5.55 -13.18
C HIS A 66 -12.72 4.22 -12.60
N GLU A 67 -12.40 3.11 -13.25
CA GLU A 67 -12.78 1.76 -12.82
C GLU A 67 -11.55 0.86 -12.78
N MET A 68 -11.53 -0.07 -11.82
CA MET A 68 -10.50 -1.09 -11.65
C MET A 68 -11.16 -2.43 -11.31
N ASN A 69 -10.64 -3.52 -11.87
CA ASN A 69 -11.06 -4.87 -11.56
C ASN A 69 -10.24 -5.44 -10.40
N LEU A 70 -10.82 -5.40 -9.20
CA LEU A 70 -10.14 -5.76 -7.96
C LEU A 70 -10.76 -7.02 -7.32
N PRO A 71 -9.95 -7.90 -6.71
CA PRO A 71 -10.43 -9.07 -5.98
C PRO A 71 -11.01 -8.64 -4.61
N ILE A 72 -12.17 -7.98 -4.63
CA ILE A 72 -12.80 -7.44 -3.41
C ILE A 72 -13.17 -8.55 -2.42
N ALA A 73 -13.50 -9.76 -2.89
CA ALA A 73 -13.76 -10.90 -2.02
C ALA A 73 -12.56 -11.23 -1.10
N ASP A 74 -11.32 -11.12 -1.60
CA ASP A 74 -10.12 -11.41 -0.82
C ASP A 74 -9.89 -10.36 0.27
N ALA A 75 -10.20 -9.09 -0.04
CA ALA A 75 -10.16 -8.01 0.93
C ALA A 75 -11.26 -8.17 1.98
N LEU A 76 -12.47 -8.55 1.56
CA LEU A 76 -13.62 -8.79 2.43
C LEU A 76 -13.33 -9.91 3.44
N CYS A 77 -12.89 -11.08 2.98
CA CYS A 77 -12.62 -12.24 3.84
C CYS A 77 -11.52 -11.99 4.88
N ARG A 78 -10.65 -11.01 4.63
CA ARG A 78 -9.56 -10.61 5.54
C ARG A 78 -9.82 -9.29 6.26
N GLU A 79 -11.02 -8.74 6.14
CA GLU A 79 -11.41 -7.46 6.75
C GLU A 79 -10.43 -6.31 6.44
N VAL A 80 -9.92 -6.27 5.20
CA VAL A 80 -9.03 -5.20 4.75
C VAL A 80 -9.86 -3.95 4.46
N THR A 81 -9.53 -2.85 5.13
CA THR A 81 -10.23 -1.58 5.00
C THR A 81 -9.61 -0.71 3.90
N PHE A 82 -10.41 -0.20 2.97
CA PHE A 82 -9.99 0.80 1.99
C PHE A 82 -10.27 2.22 2.49
N LYS A 83 -9.29 3.12 2.35
CA LYS A 83 -9.43 4.54 2.68
C LYS A 83 -8.97 5.40 1.52
N GLY A 84 -9.89 6.17 0.95
CA GLY A 84 -9.54 7.20 -0.03
C GLY A 84 -8.89 8.42 0.65
N VAL A 85 -7.95 9.04 -0.05
CA VAL A 85 -7.41 10.36 0.33
C VAL A 85 -7.77 11.36 -0.76
N PHE A 86 -8.27 12.52 -0.34
CA PHE A 86 -8.41 13.67 -1.22
C PHE A 86 -7.64 14.85 -0.64
N ARG A 87 -6.44 15.06 -1.18
CA ARG A 87 -5.50 16.09 -0.72
C ARG A 87 -5.18 15.90 0.77
N TYR A 88 -5.56 16.85 1.61
CA TYR A 88 -5.19 16.89 3.02
C TYR A 88 -6.05 17.90 3.78
N ARG A 89 -6.14 17.71 5.10
CA ARG A 89 -6.79 18.64 6.04
C ARG A 89 -6.01 18.64 7.36
N HIS A 90 -5.83 19.82 7.96
CA HIS A 90 -5.20 20.00 9.28
C HIS A 90 -3.77 19.47 9.43
N CYS A 91 -2.98 19.37 8.34
CA CYS A 91 -1.63 18.81 8.39
C CYS A 91 -0.49 19.85 8.29
N TYR A 92 -0.78 21.10 7.88
CA TYR A 92 0.25 22.13 7.67
C TYR A 92 1.10 22.43 8.92
N PRO A 93 0.51 22.63 10.12
CA PRO A 93 1.31 22.87 11.32
C PRO A 93 2.31 21.73 11.61
N THR A 94 1.84 20.48 11.50
CA THR A 94 2.68 19.30 11.69
C THR A 94 3.78 19.20 10.63
N ALA A 95 3.45 19.41 9.36
CA ALA A 95 4.44 19.35 8.28
C ALA A 95 5.55 20.39 8.45
N ILE A 96 5.21 21.61 8.85
CA ILE A 96 6.19 22.67 9.13
C ILE A 96 7.10 22.25 10.30
N SER A 97 6.53 21.69 11.39
CA SER A 97 7.33 21.22 12.54
C SER A 97 8.26 20.05 12.24
N MET A 98 8.03 19.30 11.16
CA MET A 98 8.89 18.18 10.76
C MET A 98 10.11 18.65 9.95
N VAL A 99 10.06 19.84 9.36
CA VAL A 99 11.11 20.38 8.48
C VAL A 99 11.93 21.49 9.15
N ALA A 100 11.31 22.26 10.04
CA ALA A 100 11.94 23.33 10.82
C ALA A 100 12.88 22.78 11.90
#